data_AF-A0A2N6EGN7-F1
#
_entry.id   AF-A0A2N6EGN7-F1
#
_cell.length_a   1.000
_cell.length_b   1.000
_cell.length_c   1.000
_cell.angle_alpha   90.00
_cell.angle_beta   90.00
_cell.angle_gamma   90.00
#
_symmetry.space_group_name_H-M   'P 1'
#
loop_
_entity.id
_entity.type
_entity.pdbx_description
1 polymer ?
#
loop_
_entity_poly.entity_id
_entity_poly.type
_entity_poly.pdbx_seq_one_letter_code
_entity_poly.pdbx_strand_id
1 'polypeptide(L)'
;MSPDLHTTLSSLQRTLHDYTQFWRGGRETPVLHPDLPERDAERIRKLMADALAARSGEVAARQKAALLGELYLTLDDSGRLRFLEILAGDFGVDQQDVRAQASALMECDNDSEFPMLASQLRRLLEPPQQRLLQLFNGLPKGVKFLIDLRADLRRYQQTAPALRCLDGDLYRLLATWFDIGFLEMRRLTWQSPASLLEKLIDYEAVHTIQSWEDLRNRLESDRHCYAFFHPALPDEPLIFIEVALVEGLSTSVQQLLDLSDPGIEPGAADAAIFYSISNTQQGLQGFSVGPFLI
;
A
#
# COMPACT_ATOMS: atom_id res chain seq x y z
N MET A 1 -22.58 -22.77 -9.83
CA MET A 1 -21.22 -23.12 -10.28
C MET A 1 -20.35 -21.91 -9.97
N SER A 2 -19.56 -22.01 -8.91
CA SER A 2 -18.78 -20.90 -8.36
C SER A 2 -17.59 -20.55 -9.26
N PRO A 3 -17.36 -19.27 -9.58
CA PRO A 3 -16.12 -18.83 -10.22
C PRO A 3 -15.41 -17.80 -9.32
N ASP A 4 -14.59 -18.24 -8.35
CA ASP A 4 -13.91 -17.26 -7.44
C ASP A 4 -12.48 -17.66 -7.01
N LEU A 5 -11.76 -18.43 -7.84
CA LEU A 5 -10.34 -18.74 -7.58
C LEU A 5 -9.38 -18.37 -8.74
N HIS A 6 -9.90 -17.90 -9.87
CA HIS A 6 -9.07 -17.59 -11.04
C HIS A 6 -8.58 -16.13 -11.10
N THR A 7 -9.28 -15.18 -10.49
CA THR A 7 -8.97 -13.73 -10.57
C THR A 7 -7.80 -13.30 -9.68
N THR A 8 -7.63 -13.97 -8.52
CA THR A 8 -6.55 -13.69 -7.56
C THR A 8 -5.18 -14.22 -8.02
N LEU A 9 -5.14 -15.33 -8.75
CA LEU A 9 -3.89 -15.90 -9.25
C LEU A 9 -3.29 -15.09 -10.41
N SER A 10 -4.12 -14.49 -11.27
CA SER A 10 -3.64 -13.68 -12.40
C SER A 10 -3.06 -12.32 -11.96
N SER A 11 -3.63 -11.69 -10.93
CA SER A 11 -3.12 -10.42 -10.40
C SER A 11 -1.80 -10.62 -9.64
N LEU A 12 -1.65 -11.70 -8.89
CA LEU A 12 -0.41 -12.07 -8.21
C LEU A 12 0.73 -12.39 -9.20
N GLN A 13 0.45 -13.09 -10.29
CA GLN A 13 1.46 -13.41 -11.31
C GLN A 13 1.95 -12.19 -12.10
N ARG A 14 1.05 -11.24 -12.44
CA ARG A 14 1.46 -9.95 -13.05
C ARG A 14 2.31 -9.12 -12.08
N THR A 15 1.87 -9.02 -10.82
CA THR A 15 2.55 -8.27 -9.77
C THR A 15 3.96 -8.82 -9.49
N LEU A 16 4.13 -10.15 -9.43
CA LEU A 16 5.43 -10.81 -9.31
C LEU A 16 6.36 -10.54 -10.50
N HIS A 17 5.83 -10.61 -11.73
CA HIS A 17 6.61 -10.31 -12.93
C HIS A 17 7.08 -8.84 -12.95
N ASP A 18 6.20 -7.94 -12.52
CA ASP A 18 6.43 -6.50 -12.50
C ASP A 18 7.43 -6.03 -11.45
N TYR A 19 7.64 -6.77 -10.36
CA TYR A 19 8.67 -6.47 -9.37
C TYR A 19 10.00 -7.16 -9.68
N THR A 20 9.96 -8.43 -10.06
CA THR A 20 11.18 -9.26 -10.23
C THR A 20 12.07 -8.83 -11.38
N GLN A 21 11.53 -8.18 -12.43
CA GLN A 21 12.38 -7.62 -13.49
C GLN A 21 13.25 -6.44 -13.01
N PHE A 22 12.77 -5.65 -12.04
CA PHE A 22 13.46 -4.42 -11.62
C PHE A 22 14.43 -4.64 -10.46
N TRP A 23 14.25 -5.70 -9.67
CA TRP A 23 15.07 -5.96 -8.48
C TRP A 23 16.24 -6.90 -8.75
N ARG A 24 16.23 -7.64 -9.86
CA ARG A 24 17.27 -8.60 -10.24
C ARG A 24 18.63 -7.93 -10.52
N GLY A 25 19.42 -7.78 -9.47
CA GLY A 25 20.82 -7.35 -9.49
C GLY A 25 21.82 -8.45 -9.85
N GLY A 26 21.53 -9.28 -10.86
CA GLY A 26 22.49 -10.25 -11.44
C GLY A 26 22.93 -11.44 -10.55
N ARG A 27 22.31 -11.66 -9.39
CA ARG A 27 22.53 -12.84 -8.53
C ARG A 27 21.29 -13.73 -8.52
N GLU A 28 21.50 -15.05 -8.47
CA GLU A 28 20.40 -16.02 -8.31
C GLU A 28 19.68 -15.79 -6.97
N THR A 29 18.38 -15.53 -7.04
CA THR A 29 17.48 -15.49 -5.88
C THR A 29 17.43 -16.92 -5.28
N PRO A 30 17.74 -17.12 -3.98
CA PRO A 30 17.63 -18.42 -3.35
C PRO A 30 16.19 -18.92 -3.44
N VAL A 31 16.02 -20.21 -3.73
CA VAL A 31 14.70 -20.84 -3.69
C VAL A 31 14.35 -21.14 -2.23
N LEU A 32 13.27 -20.52 -1.74
CA LEU A 32 12.65 -20.83 -0.46
C LEU A 32 11.43 -21.72 -0.68
N HIS A 33 11.08 -22.52 0.32
CA HIS A 33 9.81 -23.21 0.31
C HIS A 33 8.66 -22.20 0.57
N PRO A 34 7.51 -22.28 -0.14
CA PRO A 34 6.46 -21.25 -0.10
C PRO A 34 5.89 -20.92 1.30
N ASP A 35 5.83 -21.92 2.19
CA ASP A 35 5.33 -21.78 3.58
C ASP A 35 6.41 -21.34 4.60
N LEU A 36 7.62 -21.05 4.11
CA LEU A 36 8.78 -20.57 4.88
C LEU A 36 9.11 -21.42 6.13
N PRO A 37 9.48 -22.71 6.00
CA PRO A 37 9.77 -23.59 7.14
C PRO A 37 10.95 -23.07 7.96
N GLU A 38 11.16 -23.59 9.19
CA GLU A 38 12.09 -22.97 10.15
C GLU A 38 13.52 -22.79 9.60
N ARG A 39 13.98 -23.73 8.76
CA ARG A 39 15.28 -23.62 8.08
C ARG A 39 15.38 -22.38 7.18
N ASP A 40 14.30 -22.06 6.47
CA ASP A 40 14.23 -20.91 5.56
C ASP A 40 13.91 -19.62 6.32
N ALA A 41 13.10 -19.69 7.38
CA ALA A 41 12.89 -18.60 8.34
C ALA A 41 14.23 -18.11 8.93
N GLU A 42 15.12 -19.02 9.32
CA GLU A 42 16.44 -18.66 9.85
C GLU A 42 17.32 -17.95 8.81
N ARG A 43 17.18 -18.31 7.53
CA ARG A 43 17.86 -17.59 6.43
C ARG A 43 17.32 -16.17 6.28
N ILE A 44 16.00 -15.99 6.38
CA ILE A 44 15.36 -14.67 6.37
C ILE A 44 15.83 -13.82 7.55
N ARG A 45 15.85 -14.36 8.77
CA ARG A 45 16.38 -13.67 9.97
C ARG A 45 17.80 -13.18 9.73
N LYS A 46 18.68 -14.07 9.25
CA LYS A 46 20.06 -13.71 8.95
C LYS A 46 20.16 -12.61 7.91
N LEU A 47 19.38 -12.69 6.82
CA LEU A 47 19.37 -11.67 5.78
C LEU A 47 18.86 -10.31 6.30
N MET A 48 17.81 -10.30 7.11
CA MET A 48 17.28 -9.09 7.75
C MET A 48 18.32 -8.48 8.70
N ALA A 49 18.92 -9.28 9.58
CA ALA A 49 19.97 -8.82 10.49
C ALA A 49 21.18 -8.25 9.71
N ASP A 50 21.58 -8.93 8.64
CA ASP A 50 22.67 -8.46 7.77
C ASP A 50 22.30 -7.19 6.99
N ALA A 51 21.03 -6.96 6.66
CA ALA A 51 20.57 -5.73 6.01
C ALA A 51 20.54 -4.54 6.98
N LEU A 52 20.22 -4.81 8.26
CA LEU A 52 20.09 -3.81 9.32
C LEU A 52 21.41 -3.51 10.03
N ALA A 53 22.42 -4.38 9.92
CA ALA A 53 23.72 -4.18 10.57
C ALA A 53 24.43 -2.92 10.03
N ALA A 54 24.85 -2.03 10.94
CA ALA A 54 25.54 -0.77 10.61
C ALA A 54 26.84 -0.92 9.79
N ARG A 55 27.46 -2.12 9.83
CA ARG A 55 28.66 -2.46 9.04
C ARG A 55 28.37 -2.74 7.56
N SER A 56 27.11 -3.00 7.21
CA SER A 56 26.69 -3.18 5.83
C SER A 56 26.58 -1.81 5.19
N GLY A 57 27.54 -1.46 4.31
CA GLY A 57 27.44 -0.21 3.56
C GLY A 57 26.08 -0.08 2.83
N GLU A 58 25.62 1.14 2.59
CA GLU A 58 24.28 1.46 2.05
C GLU A 58 23.91 0.64 0.81
N VAL A 59 24.86 0.41 -0.11
CA VAL A 59 24.63 -0.39 -1.32
C VAL A 59 24.33 -1.86 -0.98
N ALA A 60 25.08 -2.45 -0.05
CA ALA A 60 24.88 -3.84 0.37
C ALA A 60 23.57 -4.01 1.15
N ALA A 61 23.19 -3.02 1.98
CA ALA A 61 21.91 -3.02 2.66
C ALA A 61 20.73 -2.98 1.68
N ARG A 62 20.79 -2.11 0.66
CA ARG A 62 19.78 -2.04 -0.41
C ARG A 62 19.68 -3.32 -1.23
N GLN A 63 20.81 -3.95 -1.57
CA GLN A 63 20.80 -5.24 -2.29
C GLN A 63 20.12 -6.35 -1.48
N LYS A 64 20.37 -6.40 -0.16
CA LYS A 64 19.69 -7.36 0.72
C LYS A 64 18.21 -7.06 0.89
N ALA A 65 17.82 -5.78 0.98
CA ALA A 65 16.42 -5.40 1.01
C ALA A 65 15.72 -5.81 -0.30
N ALA A 66 16.32 -5.56 -1.47
CA ALA A 66 15.78 -6.04 -2.74
C ALA A 66 15.58 -7.56 -2.74
N LEU A 67 16.58 -8.30 -2.29
CA LEU A 67 16.48 -9.75 -2.16
C LEU A 67 15.36 -10.19 -1.21
N LEU A 68 15.25 -9.58 -0.03
CA LEU A 68 14.20 -9.87 0.94
C LEU A 68 12.80 -9.63 0.35
N GLY A 69 12.64 -8.56 -0.41
CA GLY A 69 11.40 -8.25 -1.09
C GLY A 69 11.08 -9.24 -2.20
N GLU A 70 12.06 -9.63 -3.03
CA GLU A 70 11.88 -10.69 -4.03
C GLU A 70 11.44 -12.00 -3.38
N LEU A 71 12.12 -12.40 -2.30
CA LEU A 71 11.81 -13.61 -1.55
C LEU A 71 10.38 -13.54 -0.99
N TYR A 72 9.98 -12.43 -0.39
CA TYR A 72 8.63 -12.23 0.13
C TYR A 72 7.55 -12.49 -0.93
N LEU A 73 7.78 -11.99 -2.16
CA LEU A 73 6.82 -12.15 -3.26
C LEU A 73 6.65 -13.61 -3.69
N THR A 74 7.67 -14.46 -3.49
CA THR A 74 7.60 -15.90 -3.80
C THR A 74 6.87 -16.74 -2.75
N LEU A 75 6.59 -16.19 -1.57
CA LEU A 75 5.94 -16.89 -0.48
C LEU A 75 4.42 -16.94 -0.67
N ASP A 76 3.81 -18.02 -0.17
CA ASP A 76 2.36 -18.11 0.00
C ASP A 76 1.90 -17.37 1.26
N ASP A 77 0.60 -17.42 1.57
CA ASP A 77 0.04 -16.71 2.71
C ASP A 77 0.65 -17.14 4.06
N SER A 78 1.00 -18.42 4.21
CA SER A 78 1.62 -18.92 5.44
C SER A 78 3.05 -18.42 5.55
N GLY A 79 3.82 -18.48 4.46
CA GLY A 79 5.19 -17.96 4.43
C GLY A 79 5.25 -16.45 4.64
N ARG A 80 4.35 -15.68 4.01
CA ARG A 80 4.26 -14.22 4.18
C ARG A 80 3.92 -13.83 5.61
N LEU A 81 2.97 -14.53 6.25
CA LEU A 81 2.66 -14.33 7.66
C LEU A 81 3.91 -14.52 8.52
N ARG A 82 4.61 -15.65 8.36
CA ARG A 82 5.82 -15.95 9.12
C ARG A 82 6.94 -14.93 8.88
N PHE A 83 7.11 -14.47 7.65
CA PHE A 83 8.06 -13.41 7.32
C PHE A 83 7.76 -12.12 8.11
N LEU A 84 6.49 -11.72 8.16
CA LEU A 84 6.04 -10.53 8.88
C LEU A 84 6.15 -10.70 10.40
N GLU A 85 5.89 -11.90 10.92
CA GLU A 85 6.07 -12.23 12.34
C GLU A 85 7.55 -12.17 12.75
N ILE A 86 8.46 -12.66 11.91
CA ILE A 86 9.90 -12.52 12.12
C ILE A 86 10.29 -11.04 12.16
N LEU A 87 9.81 -10.25 11.19
CA LEU A 87 10.11 -8.82 11.14
C LEU A 87 9.61 -8.09 12.41
N ALA A 88 8.36 -8.34 12.81
CA ALA A 88 7.74 -7.69 13.96
C ALA A 88 8.30 -8.16 15.32
N GLY A 89 8.68 -9.44 15.42
CA GLY A 89 9.16 -10.07 16.65
C GLY A 89 10.64 -9.85 16.89
N ASP A 90 11.48 -10.20 15.92
CA ASP A 90 12.94 -10.24 16.09
C ASP A 90 13.61 -8.88 15.85
N PHE A 91 12.92 -7.96 15.15
CA PHE A 91 13.44 -6.64 14.77
C PHE A 91 12.56 -5.48 15.26
N GLY A 92 11.81 -5.72 16.34
CA GLY A 92 11.06 -4.72 17.10
C GLY A 92 11.93 -3.94 18.09
N VAL A 93 11.27 -3.20 18.97
CA VAL A 93 11.92 -2.43 20.05
C VAL A 93 12.47 -3.36 21.13
N ASP A 94 13.72 -3.15 21.55
CA ASP A 94 14.29 -3.84 22.70
C ASP A 94 13.66 -3.33 24.01
N GLN A 95 12.86 -4.18 24.64
CA GLN A 95 12.13 -3.82 25.86
C GLN A 95 13.07 -3.55 27.05
N GLN A 96 14.22 -4.20 27.11
CA GLN A 96 15.15 -4.06 28.22
C GLN A 96 15.87 -2.72 28.13
N ASP A 97 16.37 -2.36 26.95
CA ASP A 97 17.03 -1.07 26.72
C ASP A 97 16.06 0.10 26.92
N VAL A 98 14.82 -0.01 26.43
CA VAL A 98 13.80 1.03 26.63
C VAL A 98 13.45 1.19 28.11
N ARG A 99 13.28 0.09 28.87
CA ARG A 99 13.00 0.18 30.30
C ARG A 99 14.16 0.82 31.07
N ALA A 100 15.39 0.44 30.77
CA ALA A 100 16.58 1.03 31.40
C ALA A 100 16.68 2.53 31.12
N GLN A 101 16.47 2.95 29.87
CA GLN A 101 16.52 4.36 29.50
C GLN A 101 15.35 5.17 30.08
N ALA A 102 14.16 4.59 30.14
CA ALA A 102 13.00 5.23 30.76
C ALA A 102 13.22 5.44 32.28
N SER A 103 13.79 4.46 32.98
CA SER A 103 14.19 4.62 34.38
C SER A 103 15.19 5.75 34.57
N ALA A 104 16.25 5.80 33.74
CA ALA A 104 17.23 6.89 33.80
C ALA A 104 16.60 8.26 33.57
N LEU A 105 15.61 8.37 32.67
CA LEU A 105 14.88 9.61 32.43
C LEU A 105 13.98 10.01 33.62
N MET A 106 13.34 9.05 34.29
CA MET A 106 12.49 9.30 35.46
C MET A 106 13.28 9.70 36.70
N GLU A 107 14.51 9.22 36.83
CA GLU A 107 15.42 9.53 37.95
C GLU A 107 16.28 10.78 37.70
N CYS A 108 16.12 11.44 36.55
CA CYS A 108 16.92 12.60 36.17
C CYS A 108 16.47 13.87 36.89
N ASP A 109 17.22 14.27 37.93
CA ASP A 109 17.00 15.53 38.66
C ASP A 109 17.66 16.77 37.99
N ASN A 110 18.49 16.56 36.97
CA ASN A 110 19.21 17.63 36.28
C ASN A 110 18.52 18.06 34.98
N ASP A 111 17.89 19.24 34.98
CA ASP A 111 17.21 19.83 33.82
C ASP A 111 18.09 19.94 32.56
N SER A 112 19.40 20.06 32.72
CA SER A 112 20.34 20.15 31.59
C SER A 112 20.64 18.80 30.92
N GLU A 113 20.46 17.68 31.63
CA GLU A 113 20.70 16.32 31.12
C GLU A 113 19.43 15.70 30.51
N PHE A 114 18.25 16.14 30.96
CA PHE A 114 16.96 15.63 30.52
C PHE A 114 16.79 15.59 28.97
N PRO A 115 17.15 16.64 28.20
CA PRO A 115 17.00 16.61 26.74
C PRO A 115 17.85 15.52 26.07
N MET A 116 19.04 15.23 26.60
CA MET A 116 19.92 14.19 26.07
C MET A 116 19.32 12.79 26.32
N LEU A 117 18.83 12.53 27.54
CA LEU A 117 18.21 11.26 27.90
C LEU A 117 16.91 11.03 27.10
N ALA A 118 16.11 12.08 26.90
CA ALA A 118 14.90 12.03 26.07
C ALA A 118 15.22 11.73 24.60
N SER A 119 16.31 12.33 24.06
CA SER A 119 16.78 12.05 22.70
C SER A 119 17.28 10.61 22.54
N GLN A 120 17.99 10.06 23.54
CA GLN A 120 18.39 8.66 23.56
C GLN A 120 17.18 7.71 23.59
N LEU A 121 16.18 7.99 24.44
CA LEU A 121 14.95 7.20 24.49
C LEU A 121 14.21 7.23 23.15
N ARG A 122 14.12 8.40 22.49
CA ARG A 122 13.52 8.51 21.15
C ARG A 122 14.21 7.60 20.14
N ARG A 123 15.55 7.54 20.14
CA ARG A 123 16.30 6.64 19.24
C ARG A 123 16.07 5.16 19.54
N LEU A 124 15.94 4.78 20.82
CA LEU A 124 15.65 3.39 21.19
C LEU A 124 14.22 2.96 20.83
N LEU A 125 13.28 3.90 20.80
CA LEU A 125 11.89 3.65 20.41
C LEU A 125 11.70 3.55 18.89
N GLU A 126 12.71 3.86 18.08
CA GLU A 126 12.69 3.61 16.63
C GLU A 126 13.13 2.15 16.37
N PRO A 127 12.21 1.24 16.00
CA PRO A 127 12.55 -0.17 15.87
C PRO A 127 13.42 -0.42 14.62
N PRO A 128 14.35 -1.40 14.66
CA PRO A 128 15.18 -1.76 13.50
C PRO A 128 14.37 -2.06 12.23
N GLN A 129 13.17 -2.67 12.36
CA GLN A 129 12.27 -2.92 11.23
C GLN A 129 11.93 -1.66 10.42
N GLN A 130 11.86 -0.47 11.03
CA GLN A 130 11.58 0.79 10.34
C GLN A 130 12.65 1.10 9.30
N ARG A 131 13.92 0.78 9.58
CA ARG A 131 15.01 0.93 8.61
C ARG A 131 14.84 -0.01 7.42
N LEU A 132 14.37 -1.23 7.63
CA LEU A 132 14.09 -2.15 6.52
C LEU A 132 12.96 -1.63 5.63
N LEU A 133 11.88 -1.10 6.21
CA LEU A 133 10.80 -0.46 5.46
C LEU A 133 11.30 0.74 4.63
N GLN A 134 12.20 1.56 5.18
CA GLN A 134 12.85 2.66 4.44
C GLN A 134 13.74 2.15 3.30
N LEU A 135 14.44 1.02 3.49
CA LEU A 135 15.24 0.42 2.43
C LEU A 135 14.36 -0.07 1.28
N PHE A 136 13.22 -0.69 1.57
CA PHE A 136 12.24 -1.10 0.56
C PHE A 136 11.74 0.09 -0.25
N ASN A 137 11.45 1.22 0.40
CA ASN A 137 10.99 2.43 -0.29
C ASN A 137 12.00 2.95 -1.33
N GLY A 138 13.30 2.81 -1.04
CA GLY A 138 14.36 3.23 -1.96
C GLY A 138 14.53 2.32 -3.18
N LEU A 139 13.79 1.20 -3.25
CA LEU A 139 13.83 0.29 -4.39
C LEU A 139 12.90 0.76 -5.52
N PRO A 140 13.16 0.36 -6.78
CA PRO A 140 12.20 0.54 -7.87
C PRO A 140 10.83 -0.04 -7.50
N LYS A 141 9.73 0.68 -7.71
CA LYS A 141 8.37 0.27 -7.28
C LYS A 141 8.24 -0.03 -5.77
N GLY A 142 9.19 0.42 -4.94
CA GLY A 142 9.23 0.17 -3.50
C GLY A 142 8.00 0.70 -2.76
N VAL A 143 7.47 1.85 -3.18
CA VAL A 143 6.24 2.42 -2.63
C VAL A 143 5.04 1.48 -2.82
N LYS A 144 4.86 0.94 -4.04
CA LYS A 144 3.77 -0.01 -4.33
C LYS A 144 3.93 -1.28 -3.50
N PHE A 145 5.15 -1.78 -3.40
CA PHE A 145 5.45 -2.95 -2.57
C PHE A 145 5.08 -2.72 -1.11
N LEU A 146 5.38 -1.56 -0.54
CA LEU A 146 5.03 -1.23 0.83
C LEU A 146 3.51 -1.09 1.05
N ILE A 147 2.77 -0.59 0.06
CA ILE A 147 1.30 -0.58 0.09
C ILE A 147 0.78 -2.03 0.10
N ASP A 148 1.28 -2.88 -0.80
CA ASP A 148 0.85 -4.29 -0.88
C ASP A 148 1.20 -5.05 0.42
N LEU A 149 2.40 -4.82 0.96
CA LEU A 149 2.85 -5.35 2.24
C LEU A 149 1.93 -4.92 3.40
N ARG A 150 1.47 -3.67 3.40
CA ARG A 150 0.51 -3.17 4.40
C ARG A 150 -0.86 -3.82 4.25
N ALA A 151 -1.32 -4.07 3.03
CA ALA A 151 -2.57 -4.79 2.77
C ALA A 151 -2.49 -6.22 3.34
N ASP A 152 -1.38 -6.92 3.11
CA ASP A 152 -1.13 -8.25 3.69
C ASP A 152 -1.07 -8.20 5.23
N LEU A 153 -0.34 -7.24 5.81
CA LEU A 153 -0.30 -7.03 7.27
C LEU A 153 -1.69 -6.91 7.88
N ARG A 154 -2.55 -6.06 7.28
CA ARG A 154 -3.92 -5.86 7.75
C ARG A 154 -4.78 -7.10 7.67
N ARG A 155 -4.62 -7.89 6.61
CA ARG A 155 -5.33 -9.18 6.46
C ARG A 155 -4.96 -10.15 7.58
N TYR A 156 -3.70 -10.18 7.98
CA TYR A 156 -3.19 -11.10 9.01
C TYR A 156 -3.39 -10.62 10.46
N GLN A 157 -3.69 -9.33 10.69
CA GLN A 157 -3.89 -8.79 12.05
C GLN A 157 -5.00 -9.49 12.85
N GLN A 158 -5.95 -10.16 12.18
CA GLN A 158 -6.99 -10.93 12.84
C GLN A 158 -6.42 -12.15 13.60
N THR A 159 -5.36 -12.76 13.08
CA THR A 159 -4.74 -13.96 13.65
C THR A 159 -3.42 -13.68 14.36
N ALA A 160 -2.73 -12.59 14.03
CA ALA A 160 -1.46 -12.19 14.65
C ALA A 160 -1.50 -10.73 15.14
N PRO A 161 -2.02 -10.46 16.36
CA PRO A 161 -2.14 -9.10 16.91
C PRO A 161 -0.80 -8.36 17.07
N ALA A 162 0.32 -9.08 17.17
CA ALA A 162 1.66 -8.50 17.24
C ALA A 162 2.00 -7.65 16.00
N LEU A 163 1.38 -7.92 14.85
CA LEU A 163 1.59 -7.18 13.60
C LEU A 163 0.97 -5.76 13.62
N ARG A 164 0.18 -5.40 14.64
CA ARG A 164 -0.42 -4.05 14.76
C ARG A 164 0.62 -2.95 14.91
N CYS A 165 1.70 -3.21 15.66
CA CYS A 165 2.77 -2.24 15.81
C CYS A 165 3.46 -1.96 14.47
N LEU A 166 3.74 -3.02 13.70
CA LEU A 166 4.36 -2.93 12.37
C LEU A 166 3.44 -2.22 11.35
N ASP A 167 2.13 -2.46 11.35
CA ASP A 167 1.17 -1.68 10.54
C ASP A 167 1.17 -0.19 10.93
N GLY A 168 1.27 0.12 12.22
CA GLY A 168 1.37 1.50 12.70
C GLY A 168 2.64 2.20 12.22
N ASP A 169 3.78 1.53 12.26
CA ASP A 169 5.06 2.04 11.73
C ASP A 169 4.98 2.27 10.21
N LEU A 170 4.44 1.29 9.48
CA LEU A 170 4.28 1.38 8.04
C LEU A 170 3.27 2.45 7.63
N TYR A 171 2.18 2.62 8.39
CA TYR A 171 1.24 3.73 8.20
C TYR A 171 1.93 5.08 8.37
N ARG A 172 2.69 5.28 9.46
CA ARG A 172 3.43 6.54 9.67
C ARG A 172 4.40 6.82 8.53
N LEU A 173 5.11 5.79 8.07
CA LEU A 173 6.05 5.91 6.96
C LEU A 173 5.34 6.34 5.67
N LEU A 174 4.26 5.63 5.30
CA LEU A 174 3.44 5.97 4.13
C LEU A 174 2.79 7.36 4.28
N ALA A 175 2.38 7.77 5.48
CA ALA A 175 1.80 9.09 5.74
C ALA A 175 2.72 10.25 5.37
N THR A 176 4.03 10.08 5.54
CA THR A 176 5.00 11.11 5.16
C THR A 176 5.16 11.26 3.66
N TRP A 177 4.69 10.30 2.85
CA TRP A 177 4.81 10.31 1.39
C TRP A 177 3.48 10.59 0.71
N PHE A 178 2.39 10.04 1.22
CA PHE A 178 1.04 10.23 0.70
C PHE A 178 0.37 11.48 1.28
N ASP A 179 1.08 12.60 1.25
CA ASP A 179 0.47 13.90 1.51
C ASP A 179 -0.41 14.28 0.31
N ILE A 180 -1.59 14.82 0.59
CA ILE A 180 -2.55 15.24 -0.43
C ILE A 180 -1.95 16.26 -1.40
N GLY A 181 -1.00 17.08 -0.94
CA GLY A 181 -0.33 18.08 -1.77
C GLY A 181 0.49 17.49 -2.92
N PHE A 182 0.78 16.19 -2.90
CA PHE A 182 1.46 15.48 -3.99
C PHE A 182 0.52 14.74 -4.93
N LEU A 183 -0.79 14.71 -4.66
CA LEU A 183 -1.74 13.99 -5.50
C LEU A 183 -2.14 14.83 -6.72
N GLU A 184 -2.03 14.23 -7.90
CA GLU A 184 -2.47 14.82 -9.15
C GLU A 184 -3.83 14.26 -9.54
N MET A 185 -4.83 15.12 -9.69
CA MET A 185 -6.12 14.74 -10.25
C MET A 185 -6.04 14.69 -11.78
N ARG A 186 -6.52 13.60 -12.38
CA ARG A 186 -6.64 13.45 -13.83
C ARG A 186 -8.06 13.04 -14.19
N ARG A 187 -8.62 13.63 -15.25
CA ARG A 187 -9.88 13.17 -15.83
C ARG A 187 -9.62 11.89 -16.63
N LEU A 188 -10.39 10.86 -16.36
CA LEU A 188 -10.40 9.62 -17.12
C LEU A 188 -11.50 9.69 -18.18
N THR A 189 -11.19 9.19 -19.36
CA THR A 189 -12.10 9.14 -20.52
C THR A 189 -11.91 7.81 -21.24
N TRP A 190 -12.77 7.51 -22.21
CA TRP A 190 -12.60 6.31 -23.05
C TRP A 190 -11.29 6.28 -23.85
N GLN A 191 -10.60 7.41 -24.01
CA GLN A 191 -9.28 7.50 -24.65
C GLN A 191 -8.11 7.25 -23.67
N SER A 192 -8.40 7.06 -22.39
CA SER A 192 -7.38 6.72 -21.39
C SER A 192 -6.78 5.34 -21.66
N PRO A 193 -5.53 5.07 -21.23
CA PRO A 193 -4.87 3.80 -21.49
C PRO A 193 -5.70 2.61 -21.01
N ALA A 194 -5.83 1.57 -21.84
CA ALA A 194 -6.63 0.39 -21.49
C ALA A 194 -6.15 -0.30 -20.20
N SER A 195 -4.85 -0.27 -19.92
CA SER A 195 -4.27 -0.79 -18.66
C SER A 195 -4.74 -0.03 -17.42
N LEU A 196 -5.03 1.26 -17.55
CA LEU A 196 -5.60 2.07 -16.47
C LEU A 196 -7.10 1.81 -16.31
N LEU A 197 -7.80 1.65 -17.43
CA LEU A 197 -9.22 1.34 -17.45
C LEU A 197 -9.54 -0.06 -16.87
N GLU A 198 -8.69 -1.06 -17.14
CA GLU A 198 -8.80 -2.41 -16.53
C GLU A 198 -8.73 -2.33 -15.00
N LYS A 199 -7.86 -1.47 -14.45
CA LYS A 199 -7.75 -1.26 -13.01
C LYS A 199 -9.01 -0.64 -12.40
N LEU A 200 -9.73 0.22 -13.10
CA LEU A 200 -11.02 0.73 -12.60
C LEU A 200 -12.04 -0.39 -12.44
N ILE A 201 -12.08 -1.32 -13.39
CA ILE A 201 -12.95 -2.50 -13.33
C ILE A 201 -12.59 -3.35 -12.10
N ASP A 202 -11.30 -3.60 -11.88
CA ASP A 202 -10.81 -4.42 -10.76
C ASP A 202 -11.01 -3.75 -9.39
N TYR A 203 -10.98 -2.41 -9.34
CA TYR A 203 -10.95 -1.66 -8.07
C TYR A 203 -12.28 -1.04 -7.67
N GLU A 204 -13.32 -1.11 -8.50
CA GLU A 204 -14.62 -0.52 -8.17
C GLU A 204 -15.30 -1.26 -7.01
N ALA A 205 -15.35 -0.58 -5.86
CA ALA A 205 -15.76 -1.16 -4.58
C ALA A 205 -17.22 -0.86 -4.21
N VAL A 206 -17.85 0.14 -4.83
CA VAL A 206 -19.22 0.56 -4.51
C VAL A 206 -20.23 -0.05 -5.47
N HIS A 207 -19.96 0.03 -6.78
CA HIS A 207 -20.82 -0.45 -7.84
C HIS A 207 -20.03 -1.24 -8.88
N THR A 208 -19.75 -2.51 -8.59
CA THR A 208 -18.92 -3.41 -9.43
C THR A 208 -19.19 -3.21 -10.92
N ILE A 209 -18.15 -2.84 -11.67
CA ILE A 209 -18.22 -2.70 -13.12
C ILE A 209 -18.19 -4.10 -13.72
N GLN A 210 -19.27 -4.50 -14.39
CA GLN A 210 -19.45 -5.88 -14.82
C GLN A 210 -18.82 -6.19 -16.18
N SER A 211 -18.53 -5.15 -16.98
CA SER A 211 -18.01 -5.31 -18.34
C SER A 211 -17.32 -4.03 -18.84
N TRP A 212 -16.60 -4.15 -19.96
CA TRP A 212 -16.05 -3.00 -20.69
C TRP A 212 -17.13 -2.06 -21.24
N GLU A 213 -18.32 -2.59 -21.51
CA GLU A 213 -19.47 -1.80 -21.98
C GLU A 213 -20.04 -0.94 -20.84
N ASP A 214 -20.16 -1.51 -19.64
CA ASP A 214 -20.53 -0.78 -18.41
C ASP A 214 -19.50 0.33 -18.12
N LEU A 215 -18.20 0.01 -18.19
CA LEU A 215 -17.15 1.02 -18.04
C LEU A 215 -17.27 2.15 -19.08
N ARG A 216 -17.55 1.81 -20.34
CA ARG A 216 -17.72 2.80 -21.41
C ARG A 216 -18.86 3.75 -21.10
N ASN A 217 -19.99 3.21 -20.63
CA ASN A 217 -21.16 4.00 -20.25
C ASN A 217 -20.82 5.01 -19.14
N ARG A 218 -20.04 4.60 -18.14
CA ARG A 218 -19.57 5.46 -17.03
C ARG A 218 -18.54 6.52 -17.46
N LEU A 219 -18.08 6.48 -18.70
CA LEU A 219 -17.13 7.42 -19.29
C LEU A 219 -17.73 8.19 -20.49
N GLU A 220 -19.05 8.13 -20.67
CA GLU A 220 -19.76 8.93 -21.69
C GLU A 220 -19.75 10.43 -21.38
N SER A 221 -20.30 11.25 -22.28
CA SER A 221 -20.17 12.71 -22.22
C SER A 221 -20.75 13.34 -20.96
N ASP A 222 -21.87 12.82 -20.46
CA ASP A 222 -22.59 13.27 -19.25
C ASP A 222 -22.09 12.57 -17.98
N ARG A 223 -21.07 11.72 -18.10
CA ARG A 223 -20.39 11.06 -16.98
C ARG A 223 -18.95 11.55 -16.91
N HIS A 224 -18.52 11.94 -15.73
CA HIS A 224 -17.15 12.38 -15.50
C HIS A 224 -16.50 11.46 -14.47
N CYS A 225 -15.38 10.88 -14.86
CA CYS A 225 -14.56 10.09 -13.97
C CYS A 225 -13.25 10.82 -13.73
N TYR A 226 -12.86 10.96 -12.48
CA TYR A 226 -11.58 11.55 -12.08
C TYR A 226 -10.82 10.54 -11.23
N ALA A 227 -9.50 10.53 -11.33
CA ALA A 227 -8.65 9.75 -10.44
C ALA A 227 -7.46 10.57 -9.93
N PHE A 228 -7.08 10.29 -8.69
CA PHE A 228 -5.90 10.84 -8.03
C PHE A 228 -4.72 9.89 -8.17
N PHE A 229 -3.60 10.42 -8.62
CA PHE A 229 -2.34 9.71 -8.81
C PHE A 229 -1.27 10.32 -7.92
N HIS A 230 -0.37 9.48 -7.43
CA HIS A 230 0.84 9.95 -6.76
C HIS A 230 2.03 9.83 -7.73
N PRO A 231 2.99 10.77 -7.76
CA PRO A 231 4.14 10.73 -8.68
C PRO A 231 4.98 9.46 -8.57
N ALA A 232 5.05 8.85 -7.39
CA ALA A 232 5.73 7.56 -7.19
C ALA A 232 4.94 6.34 -7.69
N LEU A 233 3.68 6.53 -8.08
CA LEU A 233 2.75 5.52 -8.56
C LEU A 233 1.94 6.06 -9.76
N PRO A 234 2.61 6.46 -10.86
CA PRO A 234 1.98 7.22 -11.94
C PRO A 234 0.89 6.44 -12.69
N ASP A 235 0.95 5.11 -12.62
CA ASP A 235 0.04 4.17 -13.29
C ASP A 235 -0.96 3.53 -12.31
N GLU A 236 -0.96 3.91 -11.02
CA GLU A 236 -1.91 3.44 -10.03
C GLU A 236 -2.88 4.56 -9.63
N PRO A 237 -4.16 4.48 -10.03
CA PRO A 237 -5.17 5.39 -9.49
C PRO A 237 -5.37 5.04 -8.02
N LEU A 238 -5.20 6.00 -7.10
CA LEU A 238 -5.32 5.76 -5.66
C LEU A 238 -6.75 5.93 -5.16
N ILE A 239 -7.39 6.99 -5.65
CA ILE A 239 -8.80 7.26 -5.48
C ILE A 239 -9.35 7.54 -6.86
N PHE A 240 -10.55 7.05 -7.16
CA PHE A 240 -11.31 7.58 -8.27
C PHE A 240 -12.73 7.95 -7.85
N ILE A 241 -13.29 8.88 -8.61
CA ILE A 241 -14.52 9.59 -8.34
C ILE A 241 -15.35 9.53 -9.61
N GLU A 242 -16.58 9.05 -9.49
CA GLU A 242 -17.55 9.03 -10.58
C GLU A 242 -18.63 10.10 -10.31
N VAL A 243 -18.84 10.94 -11.32
CA VAL A 243 -19.75 12.09 -11.28
C VAL A 243 -20.73 11.95 -12.45
N ALA A 244 -22.02 12.11 -12.15
CA ALA A 244 -23.07 12.22 -13.15
C ALA A 244 -23.49 13.68 -13.28
N LEU A 245 -23.51 14.17 -14.52
CA LEU A 245 -24.11 15.46 -14.87
C LEU A 245 -25.60 15.24 -15.11
N VAL A 246 -26.43 15.99 -14.41
CA VAL A 246 -27.89 15.80 -14.44
C VAL A 246 -28.63 17.13 -14.47
N GLU A 247 -29.89 17.08 -14.87
CA GLU A 247 -30.87 18.16 -14.68
C GLU A 247 -31.69 17.87 -13.41
N GLY A 248 -31.52 18.70 -12.39
CA GLY A 248 -32.10 18.52 -11.06
C GLY A 248 -31.41 17.44 -10.23
N LEU A 249 -31.77 17.38 -8.94
CA LEU A 249 -31.23 16.35 -8.04
C LEU A 249 -31.85 14.99 -8.35
N SER A 250 -31.04 14.05 -8.79
CA SER A 250 -31.43 12.63 -8.84
C SER A 250 -31.71 12.12 -7.42
N THR A 251 -32.75 11.31 -7.30
CA THR A 251 -33.18 10.73 -6.01
C THR A 251 -32.76 9.26 -5.86
N SER A 252 -32.12 8.67 -6.88
CA SER A 252 -31.76 7.26 -6.91
C SER A 252 -30.50 7.01 -7.74
N VAL A 253 -29.52 6.33 -7.13
CA VAL A 253 -28.29 5.91 -7.83
C VAL A 253 -28.59 4.92 -8.96
N GLN A 254 -29.66 4.13 -8.85
CA GLN A 254 -30.07 3.20 -9.90
C GLN A 254 -30.44 3.93 -11.20
N GLN A 255 -31.00 5.14 -11.10
CA GLN A 255 -31.27 5.97 -12.27
C GLN A 255 -29.97 6.46 -12.92
N LEU A 256 -28.93 6.74 -12.13
CA LEU A 256 -27.63 7.18 -12.66
C LEU A 256 -26.85 6.05 -13.35
N LEU A 257 -27.12 4.80 -12.96
CA LEU A 257 -26.48 3.59 -13.48
C LEU A 257 -27.30 2.89 -14.58
N ASP A 258 -28.46 3.43 -14.97
CA ASP A 258 -29.31 2.83 -16.00
C ASP A 258 -28.67 2.99 -17.39
N LEU A 259 -28.21 1.88 -17.97
CA LEU A 259 -27.58 1.83 -19.29
C LEU A 259 -28.55 2.16 -20.44
N SER A 260 -29.87 2.24 -20.17
CA SER A 260 -30.88 2.58 -21.17
C SER A 260 -31.21 4.07 -21.24
N ASP A 261 -30.67 4.87 -20.31
CA ASP A 261 -30.81 6.33 -20.32
C ASP A 261 -30.00 6.92 -21.48
N PRO A 262 -30.60 7.68 -22.41
CA PRO A 262 -29.85 8.34 -23.49
C PRO A 262 -28.88 9.41 -23.00
N GLY A 263 -28.88 9.75 -21.71
CA GLY A 263 -28.02 10.77 -21.12
C GLY A 263 -28.47 12.18 -21.52
N ILE A 264 -27.69 13.18 -21.08
CA ILE A 264 -27.95 14.59 -21.41
C ILE A 264 -26.73 15.24 -22.05
N GLU A 265 -26.95 16.35 -22.76
CA GLU A 265 -25.85 17.18 -23.20
C GLU A 265 -25.19 17.87 -22.00
N PRO A 266 -23.85 17.79 -21.82
CA PRO A 266 -23.18 18.32 -20.62
C PRO A 266 -23.44 19.80 -20.33
N GLY A 267 -23.72 20.60 -21.38
CA GLY A 267 -24.05 22.02 -21.23
C GLY A 267 -25.46 22.31 -20.72
N ALA A 268 -26.34 21.31 -20.69
CA ALA A 268 -27.70 21.43 -20.15
C ALA A 268 -27.78 21.08 -18.65
N ALA A 269 -26.76 20.42 -18.10
CA ALA A 269 -26.73 20.02 -16.71
C ALA A 269 -26.69 21.23 -15.75
N ASP A 270 -27.50 21.20 -14.69
CA ASP A 270 -27.52 22.19 -13.63
C ASP A 270 -26.99 21.65 -12.29
N ALA A 271 -26.72 20.35 -12.21
CA ALA A 271 -26.16 19.67 -11.05
C ALA A 271 -25.12 18.61 -11.44
N ALA A 272 -24.14 18.42 -10.55
CA ALA A 272 -23.15 17.37 -10.61
C ALA A 272 -23.28 16.49 -9.36
N ILE A 273 -23.57 15.20 -9.55
CA ILE A 273 -23.78 14.25 -8.48
C ILE A 273 -22.59 13.30 -8.39
N PHE A 274 -21.88 13.36 -7.27
CA PHE A 274 -20.85 12.40 -6.89
C PHE A 274 -21.54 11.12 -6.41
N TYR A 275 -21.56 10.08 -7.24
CA TYR A 275 -22.29 8.84 -6.94
C TYR A 275 -21.38 7.67 -6.57
N SER A 276 -20.08 7.74 -6.89
CA SER A 276 -19.09 6.78 -6.41
C SER A 276 -17.76 7.48 -6.06
N ILE A 277 -17.18 7.11 -4.92
CA ILE A 277 -15.82 7.48 -4.51
C ILE A 277 -15.16 6.22 -3.95
N SER A 278 -14.18 5.69 -4.68
CA SER A 278 -13.53 4.41 -4.40
C SER A 278 -12.05 4.62 -4.07
N ASN A 279 -11.60 4.10 -2.93
CA ASN A 279 -10.16 3.94 -2.64
C ASN A 279 -9.71 2.57 -3.15
N THR A 280 -8.75 2.58 -4.06
CA THR A 280 -8.36 1.39 -4.81
C THR A 280 -7.33 0.53 -4.08
N GLN A 281 -6.57 1.14 -3.16
CA GLN A 281 -5.43 0.50 -2.51
C GLN A 281 -5.78 0.15 -1.08
N GLN A 282 -6.01 -1.15 -0.81
CA GLN A 282 -6.31 -1.65 0.54
C GLN A 282 -5.19 -1.30 1.55
N GLY A 283 -3.94 -1.29 1.08
CA GLY A 283 -2.78 -0.87 1.86
C GLY A 283 -2.77 0.62 2.21
N LEU A 284 -3.64 1.43 1.63
CA LEU A 284 -3.83 2.84 1.97
C LEU A 284 -5.09 3.09 2.83
N GLN A 285 -5.72 2.05 3.36
CA GLN A 285 -6.84 2.25 4.26
C GLN A 285 -6.41 3.03 5.52
N GLY A 286 -7.19 4.04 5.89
CA GLY A 286 -6.90 4.97 6.99
C GLY A 286 -6.22 6.28 6.57
N PHE A 287 -5.71 6.38 5.34
CA PHE A 287 -5.31 7.68 4.79
C PHE A 287 -6.56 8.46 4.41
N SER A 288 -6.75 9.63 5.03
CA SER A 288 -7.86 10.52 4.70
C SER A 288 -7.44 11.51 3.63
N VAL A 289 -8.03 11.36 2.46
CA VAL A 289 -7.99 12.36 1.37
C VAL A 289 -9.26 13.21 1.32
N GLY A 290 -10.31 12.78 2.05
CA GLY A 290 -11.69 13.25 1.92
C GLY A 290 -11.90 14.78 1.93
N PRO A 291 -11.25 15.54 2.83
CA PRO A 291 -11.45 17.00 2.90
C PRO A 291 -11.03 17.77 1.64
N PHE A 292 -10.27 17.16 0.73
CA PHE A 292 -9.75 17.81 -0.48
C PHE A 292 -10.23 17.12 -1.77
N LEU A 293 -11.10 16.10 -1.68
CA LEU A 293 -11.63 15.38 -2.84
C LEU A 293 -12.81 16.09 -3.52
N ILE A 294 -13.53 16.96 -2.81
CA ILE A 294 -14.79 17.61 -3.22
C ILE A 294 -14.67 19.12 -3.09
#